data_AF-A0A6V7GXH5-F1
#
_entry.id   AF-A0A6V7GXH5-F1
#
_cell.length_a   1.000
_cell.length_b   1.000
_cell.length_c   1.000
_cell.angle_alpha   90.00
_cell.angle_beta   90.00
_cell.angle_gamma   90.00
#
_symmetry.space_group_name_H-M   'P 1'
#
loop_
_entity.id
_entity.type
_entity.pdbx_description
1 polymer ?
#
loop_
_entity_poly.entity_id
_entity_poly.type
_entity_poly.pdbx_seq_one_letter_code
_entity_poly.pdbx_strand_id
1 'polypeptide(L)'
;MEKSKSSIPGFENFPGREVKFKTPYTFLEARRKTDGAEGLWRIRNNLYDLEGFAKFHPGGEEWIRLTKGTDITEIFESHHLTDKAAKLLPKYLVREAASPRKLPITFETNGFFSTFKRRALDALKHVDFHRPSRKTNFIADFLVGTTVLLSLAVAYTQSYLIVVPAGIFLAWTTVIGHNYFHMRNTFRMYYFDLSTMSSKDWRITHAMSHHVYPNTLWDYEIYSFEPFLFWLPDPTKSTLSGVVSQLASPLIWALGFYEQAIKRYYSVFLEYKRFEFRDAVPFFLPMSMSLFAPSVLVAVKLWLLIILAGSFVFFMIGVNAAHHHPDIFHDGDIYRDDFDWGILELDAVRERTVIDDSDFLVLTNFGLHGLHHLLPTVDHCYLPLCEKAFKKTCKEFGISTEKFSQWELVKGQFKQIVQLEPQSKPELLSKEKFQKSACNLPFICISLFGNLISWQGFTIGLQVEAWRECGTIQLGLERRSVWLENFRKDQCYYYYYFHLGSFTAVGHGSP
;
A
#
# COMPACT_ATOMS: atom_id res chain seq x y z
N MET A 1 -6.89 29.09 6.84
CA MET A 1 -6.27 28.41 5.69
C MET A 1 -7.27 28.49 4.55
N GLU A 2 -6.83 28.94 3.38
CA GLU A 2 -7.64 28.86 2.17
C GLU A 2 -7.92 27.37 1.87
N LYS A 3 -9.11 27.03 1.40
CA LYS A 3 -9.46 25.64 1.11
C LYS A 3 -8.53 25.12 0.01
N SER A 4 -7.85 24.00 0.24
CA SER A 4 -7.08 23.31 -0.81
C SER A 4 -8.02 23.02 -1.98
N LYS A 5 -7.64 23.47 -3.18
CA LYS A 5 -8.37 23.20 -4.43
C LYS A 5 -7.70 22.02 -5.11
N SER A 6 -8.50 21.06 -5.56
CA SER A 6 -7.97 19.94 -6.35
C SER A 6 -7.44 20.46 -7.67
N SER A 7 -6.34 19.89 -8.16
CA SER A 7 -5.93 20.09 -9.55
C SER A 7 -6.82 19.30 -10.52
N ILE A 8 -7.50 18.25 -10.04
CA ILE A 8 -8.36 17.39 -10.85
C ILE A 8 -9.75 18.04 -11.04
N PRO A 9 -10.19 18.31 -12.29
CA PRO A 9 -11.51 18.89 -12.56
C PRO A 9 -12.63 18.02 -12.00
N GLY A 10 -13.59 18.63 -11.31
CA GLY A 10 -14.72 17.92 -10.70
C GLY A 10 -14.43 17.35 -9.30
N PHE A 11 -13.17 17.24 -8.88
CA PHE A 11 -12.85 16.96 -7.48
C PHE A 11 -13.02 18.24 -6.65
N GLU A 12 -14.09 18.26 -5.85
CA GLU A 12 -14.34 19.34 -4.89
C GLU A 12 -13.54 19.12 -3.60
N ASN A 13 -13.33 20.19 -2.82
CA ASN A 13 -12.74 20.05 -1.48
C ASN A 13 -13.58 19.08 -0.64
N PHE A 14 -12.92 18.12 0.00
CA PHE A 14 -13.58 17.09 0.77
C PHE A 14 -13.87 17.56 2.21
N PRO A 15 -15.13 17.58 2.68
CA PRO A 15 -15.46 18.07 4.02
C PRO A 15 -14.73 17.36 5.17
N GLY A 16 -14.29 16.12 4.96
CA GLY A 16 -13.54 15.34 5.96
C GLY A 16 -12.19 15.96 6.33
N ARG A 17 -11.58 16.76 5.44
CA ARG A 17 -10.32 17.46 5.69
C ARG A 17 -10.45 18.55 6.75
N GLU A 18 -11.62 19.17 6.83
CA GLU A 18 -11.92 20.29 7.74
C GLU A 18 -12.26 19.82 9.16
N VAL A 19 -12.39 18.51 9.37
CA VAL A 19 -12.67 17.93 10.67
C VAL A 19 -11.40 17.95 11.53
N LYS A 20 -11.50 18.48 12.75
CA LYS A 20 -10.36 18.59 13.68
C LYS A 20 -9.82 17.22 14.11
N PHE A 21 -10.72 16.32 14.50
CA PHE A 21 -10.36 14.97 14.92
C PHE A 21 -10.82 13.97 13.85
N LYS A 22 -9.88 13.62 12.97
CA LYS A 22 -10.15 12.79 11.79
C LYS A 22 -10.26 11.34 12.21
N THR A 23 -11.44 10.76 12.05
CA THR A 23 -11.72 9.33 12.28
C THR A 23 -12.27 8.69 11.00
N PRO A 24 -12.18 7.36 10.88
CA PRO A 24 -12.87 6.61 9.81
C PRO A 24 -14.37 6.95 9.73
N TYR A 25 -15.03 7.12 10.87
CA TYR A 25 -16.43 7.52 10.92
C TYR A 25 -16.65 8.90 10.27
N THR A 26 -15.81 9.89 10.60
CA THR A 26 -15.93 11.24 10.02
C THR A 26 -15.70 11.27 8.51
N PHE A 27 -14.90 10.34 7.96
CA PHE A 27 -14.81 10.15 6.51
C PHE A 27 -16.14 9.72 5.92
N LEU A 28 -16.80 8.69 6.48
CA LEU A 28 -18.11 8.25 6.01
C LEU A 28 -19.17 9.36 6.12
N GLU A 29 -19.14 10.14 7.21
CA GLU A 29 -20.04 11.30 7.37
C GLU A 29 -19.81 12.38 6.31
N ALA A 30 -18.56 12.64 5.95
CA ALA A 30 -18.23 13.56 4.86
C ALA A 30 -18.72 13.01 3.50
N ARG A 31 -18.53 11.71 3.24
CA ARG A 31 -19.08 11.04 2.05
C ARG A 31 -20.61 11.16 1.96
N ARG A 32 -21.33 10.90 3.05
CA ARG A 32 -22.81 11.03 3.09
C ARG A 32 -23.31 12.43 2.73
N LYS A 33 -22.54 13.46 3.07
CA LYS A 33 -22.87 14.87 2.75
C LYS A 33 -22.58 15.22 1.29
N THR A 34 -21.58 14.61 0.69
CA THR A 34 -21.10 14.98 -0.65
C THR A 34 -21.70 14.13 -1.76
N ASP A 35 -21.90 12.84 -1.53
CA ASP A 35 -22.14 11.85 -2.59
C ASP A 35 -23.54 11.92 -3.24
N GLY A 36 -24.48 12.62 -2.61
CA GLY A 36 -25.85 12.77 -3.13
C GLY A 36 -26.59 11.44 -3.25
N ALA A 37 -26.35 10.50 -2.33
CA ALA A 37 -26.99 9.18 -2.35
C ALA A 37 -28.36 9.14 -1.64
N GLU A 38 -28.85 10.28 -1.13
CA GLU A 38 -30.21 10.46 -0.61
C GLU A 38 -30.61 9.45 0.49
N GLY A 39 -29.64 9.03 1.32
CA GLY A 39 -29.86 8.04 2.38
C GLY A 39 -29.90 6.58 1.91
N LEU A 40 -29.76 6.34 0.61
CA LEU A 40 -29.69 5.02 -0.04
C LEU A 40 -28.25 4.71 -0.48
N TRP A 41 -28.04 3.59 -1.18
CA TRP A 41 -26.75 3.26 -1.78
C TRP A 41 -26.77 3.71 -3.24
N ARG A 42 -25.85 4.59 -3.62
CA ARG A 42 -25.74 5.05 -4.99
C ARG A 42 -24.71 4.21 -5.75
N ILE A 43 -25.10 3.66 -6.91
CA ILE A 43 -24.18 3.07 -7.89
C ILE A 43 -24.49 3.72 -9.23
N ARG A 44 -23.50 4.42 -9.78
CA ARG A 44 -23.61 5.29 -10.94
C ARG A 44 -24.70 6.36 -10.69
N ASN A 45 -25.71 6.42 -11.56
CA ASN A 45 -26.83 7.36 -11.41
C ASN A 45 -28.04 6.77 -10.68
N ASN A 46 -27.95 5.54 -10.20
CA ASN A 46 -29.08 4.82 -9.61
C ASN A 46 -28.93 4.70 -8.10
N LEU A 47 -30.07 4.73 -7.40
CA LEU A 47 -30.21 4.52 -5.97
C LEU A 47 -30.85 3.17 -5.69
N TYR A 48 -30.25 2.43 -4.78
CA TYR A 48 -30.66 1.07 -4.42
C TYR A 48 -30.95 0.96 -2.93
N ASP A 49 -31.92 0.14 -2.56
CA ASP A 49 -32.13 -0.27 -1.17
C ASP A 49 -31.50 -1.64 -0.92
N LEU A 50 -30.32 -1.65 -0.29
CA LEU A 50 -29.55 -2.85 0.01
C LEU A 50 -29.73 -3.32 1.46
N GLU A 51 -30.60 -2.70 2.25
CA GLU A 51 -30.76 -3.01 3.68
C GLU A 51 -31.11 -4.48 3.91
N GLY A 52 -32.10 -4.98 3.18
CA GLY A 52 -32.52 -6.39 3.26
C GLY A 52 -31.49 -7.38 2.71
N PHE A 53 -30.60 -6.92 1.83
CA PHE A 53 -29.53 -7.73 1.24
C PHE A 53 -28.28 -7.82 2.11
N ALA A 54 -28.04 -6.84 2.99
CA ALA A 54 -26.78 -6.68 3.73
C ALA A 54 -26.31 -7.98 4.41
N LYS A 55 -27.21 -8.70 5.10
CA LYS A 55 -26.91 -9.98 5.78
C LYS A 55 -26.55 -11.15 4.85
N PHE A 56 -26.89 -11.05 3.57
CA PHE A 56 -26.63 -12.07 2.55
C PHE A 56 -25.43 -11.73 1.67
N HIS A 57 -24.85 -10.54 1.83
CA HIS A 57 -23.73 -10.09 1.02
C HIS A 57 -22.51 -11.03 1.23
N PRO A 58 -21.98 -11.67 0.17
CA PRO A 58 -20.87 -12.63 0.32
C PRO A 58 -19.60 -12.04 0.92
N GLY A 59 -19.35 -10.74 0.72
CA GLY A 59 -18.22 -10.01 1.32
C GLY A 59 -18.42 -9.67 2.80
N GLY A 60 -19.63 -9.87 3.34
CA GLY A 60 -20.01 -9.51 4.70
C GLY A 60 -20.91 -8.27 4.76
N GLU A 61 -21.74 -8.23 5.79
CA GLU A 61 -22.76 -7.19 6.02
C GLU A 61 -22.17 -5.80 6.30
N GLU A 62 -20.98 -5.76 6.88
CA GLU A 62 -20.31 -4.53 7.32
C GLU A 62 -20.13 -3.52 6.17
N TRP A 63 -19.68 -3.98 5.00
CA TRP A 63 -19.49 -3.12 3.82
C TRP A 63 -20.76 -2.35 3.44
N ILE A 64 -21.91 -3.05 3.43
CA ILE A 64 -23.20 -2.46 3.07
C ILE A 64 -23.66 -1.49 4.16
N ARG A 65 -23.57 -1.89 5.43
CA ARG A 65 -24.05 -1.04 6.54
C ARG A 65 -23.23 0.23 6.71
N LEU A 66 -21.91 0.16 6.60
CA LEU A 66 -21.02 1.33 6.74
C LEU A 66 -21.26 2.37 5.64
N THR A 67 -21.54 1.91 4.43
CA THR A 67 -21.66 2.75 3.22
C THR A 67 -23.09 3.16 2.87
N LYS A 68 -24.07 2.89 3.74
CA LYS A 68 -25.44 3.41 3.57
C LYS A 68 -25.39 4.91 3.35
N GLY A 69 -26.13 5.47 2.40
CA GLY A 69 -26.13 6.92 2.19
C GLY A 69 -24.86 7.46 1.51
N THR A 70 -24.00 6.63 0.90
CA THR A 70 -22.84 7.06 0.11
C THR A 70 -22.94 6.58 -1.34
N ASP A 71 -22.13 7.17 -2.22
CA ASP A 71 -21.85 6.66 -3.56
C ASP A 71 -20.80 5.56 -3.44
N ILE A 72 -21.17 4.34 -3.83
CA ILE A 72 -20.34 3.15 -3.75
C ILE A 72 -19.93 2.66 -5.13
N THR A 73 -20.00 3.50 -6.17
CA THR A 73 -19.69 3.13 -7.56
C THR A 73 -18.30 2.52 -7.68
N GLU A 74 -17.26 3.21 -7.23
CA GLU A 74 -15.89 2.77 -7.42
C GLU A 74 -15.61 1.47 -6.66
N ILE A 75 -16.04 1.37 -5.39
CA ILE A 75 -15.87 0.13 -4.61
C ILE A 75 -16.70 -1.01 -5.18
N PHE A 76 -17.88 -0.74 -5.74
CA PHE A 76 -18.70 -1.76 -6.41
C PHE A 76 -17.97 -2.30 -7.64
N GLU A 77 -17.40 -1.43 -8.46
CA GLU A 77 -16.70 -1.80 -9.71
C GLU A 77 -15.37 -2.50 -9.44
N SER A 78 -14.60 -2.07 -8.43
CA SER A 78 -13.28 -2.65 -8.10
C SER A 78 -13.37 -3.95 -7.30
N HIS A 79 -14.36 -4.10 -6.41
CA HIS A 79 -14.46 -5.29 -5.55
C HIS A 79 -15.25 -6.45 -6.19
N HIS A 80 -16.13 -6.19 -7.16
CA HIS A 80 -16.88 -7.24 -7.86
C HIS A 80 -16.25 -7.58 -9.20
N LEU A 81 -15.38 -8.61 -9.22
CA LEU A 81 -14.72 -9.02 -10.45
C LEU A 81 -15.66 -9.63 -11.49
N THR A 82 -16.72 -10.32 -11.07
CA THR A 82 -17.69 -10.97 -11.97
C THR A 82 -18.98 -10.18 -12.12
N ASP A 83 -19.78 -10.50 -13.15
CA ASP A 83 -21.07 -9.83 -13.41
C ASP A 83 -22.23 -10.24 -12.48
N LYS A 84 -21.99 -11.16 -11.54
CA LYS A 84 -23.02 -11.68 -10.63
C LYS A 84 -23.70 -10.59 -9.82
N ALA A 85 -22.92 -9.64 -9.28
CA ALA A 85 -23.46 -8.55 -8.49
C ALA A 85 -24.29 -7.59 -9.35
N ALA A 86 -23.79 -7.23 -10.54
CA ALA A 86 -24.51 -6.37 -11.48
C ALA A 86 -25.84 -6.98 -11.94
N LYS A 87 -25.89 -8.30 -12.18
CA LYS A 87 -27.12 -9.02 -12.53
C LYS A 87 -28.14 -9.09 -11.39
N LEU A 88 -27.68 -9.03 -10.14
CA LEU A 88 -28.56 -9.06 -8.97
C LEU A 88 -29.17 -7.67 -8.66
N LEU A 89 -28.40 -6.62 -8.97
CA LEU A 89 -28.68 -5.24 -8.57
C LEU A 89 -30.07 -4.69 -8.97
N PRO A 90 -30.65 -5.02 -10.15
CA PRO A 90 -31.98 -4.51 -10.54
C PRO A 90 -33.10 -4.84 -9.55
N LYS A 91 -32.97 -5.90 -8.75
CA LYS A 91 -33.96 -6.28 -7.73
C LYS A 91 -34.09 -5.28 -6.59
N TYR A 92 -33.07 -4.44 -6.40
CA TYR A 92 -32.96 -3.48 -5.31
C TYR A 92 -33.07 -2.03 -5.80
N LEU A 93 -33.28 -1.82 -7.10
CA LEU A 93 -33.39 -0.48 -7.68
C LEU A 93 -34.62 0.24 -7.14
N VAL A 94 -34.42 1.45 -6.61
CA VAL A 94 -35.51 2.31 -6.14
C VAL A 94 -35.83 3.35 -7.21
N ARG A 95 -34.83 4.12 -7.64
CA ARG A 95 -34.95 5.21 -8.63
C ARG A 95 -33.58 5.72 -9.07
N GLU A 96 -33.55 6.63 -10.03
CA GLU A 96 -32.38 7.46 -10.32
C GLU A 96 -32.17 8.55 -9.25
N ALA A 97 -30.92 8.93 -9.02
CA ALA A 97 -30.55 10.02 -8.12
C ALA A 97 -30.98 11.37 -8.70
N ALA A 98 -31.40 12.29 -7.84
CA ALA A 98 -31.90 13.61 -8.25
C ALA A 98 -30.80 14.53 -8.80
N SER A 99 -29.55 14.31 -8.38
CA SER A 99 -28.39 15.10 -8.80
C SER A 99 -27.38 14.24 -9.57
N PRO A 100 -26.62 14.82 -10.51
CA PRO A 100 -25.53 14.11 -11.18
C PRO A 100 -24.46 13.67 -10.16
N ARG A 101 -23.63 12.70 -10.57
CA ARG A 101 -22.50 12.29 -9.74
C ARG A 101 -21.54 13.45 -9.56
N LYS A 102 -20.89 13.48 -8.39
CA LYS A 102 -19.88 14.49 -8.07
C LYS A 102 -18.53 14.21 -8.73
N LEU A 103 -18.09 12.95 -8.67
CA LEU A 103 -16.76 12.57 -9.15
C LEU A 103 -16.78 12.24 -10.65
N PRO A 104 -15.77 12.68 -11.42
CA PRO A 104 -15.66 12.44 -12.86
C PRO A 104 -15.17 11.01 -13.22
N ILE A 105 -14.91 10.17 -12.22
CA ILE A 105 -14.31 8.84 -12.39
C ILE A 105 -15.18 7.94 -13.26
N THR A 106 -14.56 7.27 -14.23
CA THR A 106 -15.22 6.43 -15.22
C THR A 106 -14.79 4.97 -15.17
N PHE A 107 -15.70 4.11 -15.63
CA PHE A 107 -15.54 2.67 -15.77
C PHE A 107 -16.06 2.24 -17.15
N GLU A 108 -15.52 2.87 -18.19
CA GLU A 108 -15.98 2.65 -19.56
C GLU A 108 -15.76 1.20 -19.99
N THR A 109 -16.66 0.67 -20.80
CA THR A 109 -16.63 -0.77 -21.17
C THR A 109 -15.33 -1.12 -21.91
N ASN A 110 -14.84 -0.20 -22.73
CA ASN A 110 -13.58 -0.32 -23.47
C ASN A 110 -12.43 0.48 -22.82
N GLY A 111 -12.64 1.03 -21.63
CA GLY A 111 -11.61 1.70 -20.84
C GLY A 111 -10.53 0.72 -20.34
N PHE A 112 -9.48 1.29 -19.75
CA PHE A 112 -8.33 0.54 -19.24
C PHE A 112 -8.77 -0.47 -18.18
N PHE A 113 -9.46 -0.01 -17.13
CA PHE A 113 -9.80 -0.88 -16.00
C PHE A 113 -10.71 -2.04 -16.42
N SER A 114 -11.78 -1.76 -17.17
CA SER A 114 -12.71 -2.79 -17.66
C SER A 114 -12.01 -3.82 -18.56
N THR A 115 -11.06 -3.37 -19.40
CA THR A 115 -10.27 -4.26 -20.26
C THR A 115 -9.33 -5.13 -19.45
N PHE A 116 -8.62 -4.56 -18.49
CA PHE A 116 -7.74 -5.29 -17.58
C PHE A 116 -8.53 -6.32 -16.76
N LYS A 117 -9.64 -5.91 -16.14
CA LYS A 117 -10.52 -6.75 -15.32
C LYS A 117 -10.98 -8.01 -16.07
N ARG A 118 -11.41 -7.90 -17.33
CA ARG A 118 -11.79 -9.06 -18.17
C ARG A 118 -10.62 -10.03 -18.38
N ARG A 119 -9.41 -9.53 -18.58
CA ARG A 119 -8.21 -10.35 -18.80
C ARG A 119 -7.72 -10.99 -17.50
N ALA A 120 -7.79 -10.26 -16.39
CA ALA A 120 -7.47 -10.78 -15.06
C ALA A 120 -8.40 -11.93 -14.68
N LEU A 121 -9.71 -11.84 -14.96
CA LEU A 121 -10.65 -12.95 -14.77
C LEU A 121 -10.25 -14.21 -15.55
N ASP A 122 -9.82 -14.08 -16.81
CA ASP A 122 -9.35 -15.22 -17.59
C ASP A 122 -8.06 -15.82 -17.00
N ALA A 123 -7.15 -14.98 -16.50
CA ALA A 123 -5.93 -15.44 -15.83
C ALA A 123 -6.22 -16.18 -14.50
N LEU A 124 -7.28 -15.78 -13.79
CA LEU A 124 -7.67 -16.35 -12.50
C LEU A 124 -8.61 -17.57 -12.62
N LYS A 125 -9.03 -17.98 -13.82
CA LYS A 125 -10.07 -19.01 -14.02
C LYS A 125 -9.74 -20.40 -13.45
N HIS A 126 -8.47 -20.67 -13.15
CA HIS A 126 -8.01 -21.96 -12.63
C HIS A 126 -7.75 -21.94 -11.11
N VAL A 127 -8.06 -20.84 -10.42
CA VAL A 127 -7.95 -20.72 -8.96
C VAL A 127 -9.25 -20.22 -8.35
N ASP A 128 -9.49 -20.55 -7.07
CA ASP A 128 -10.61 -19.96 -6.31
C ASP A 128 -10.18 -18.62 -5.72
N PHE A 129 -10.16 -17.57 -6.57
CA PHE A 129 -9.77 -16.22 -6.17
C PHE A 129 -10.77 -15.55 -5.21
N HIS A 130 -11.90 -16.20 -4.87
CA HIS A 130 -12.81 -15.74 -3.81
C HIS A 130 -12.38 -16.18 -2.41
N ARG A 131 -11.29 -16.96 -2.29
CA ARG A 131 -10.72 -17.44 -1.04
C ARG A 131 -9.24 -17.07 -0.93
N PRO A 132 -8.72 -16.85 0.29
CA PRO A 132 -7.29 -16.65 0.47
C PRO A 132 -6.51 -17.90 0.07
N SER A 133 -5.31 -17.71 -0.48
CA SER A 133 -4.49 -18.83 -0.91
C SER A 133 -4.03 -19.66 0.29
N ARG A 134 -3.82 -20.97 0.09
CA ARG A 134 -3.28 -21.83 1.17
C ARG A 134 -1.89 -21.38 1.62
N LYS A 135 -1.09 -20.86 0.69
CA LYS A 135 0.24 -20.32 0.95
C LYS A 135 0.17 -19.08 1.84
N THR A 136 -0.71 -18.14 1.51
CA THR A 136 -0.96 -16.92 2.31
C THR A 136 -1.46 -17.26 3.70
N ASN A 137 -2.39 -18.21 3.84
CA ASN A 137 -2.86 -18.69 5.14
C ASN A 137 -1.70 -19.26 5.99
N PHE A 138 -0.86 -20.10 5.40
CA PHE A 138 0.28 -20.69 6.10
C PHE A 138 1.28 -19.63 6.58
N ILE A 139 1.64 -18.68 5.71
CA ILE A 139 2.57 -17.59 6.08
C ILE A 139 1.95 -16.70 7.17
N ALA A 140 0.66 -16.37 7.08
CA ALA A 140 -0.02 -15.56 8.08
C ALA A 140 -0.06 -16.25 9.45
N ASP A 141 -0.38 -17.54 9.49
CA ASP A 141 -0.43 -18.32 10.72
C ASP A 141 0.98 -18.49 11.34
N PHE A 142 2.01 -18.65 10.50
CA PHE A 142 3.40 -18.66 10.95
C PHE A 142 3.84 -17.32 11.55
N LEU A 143 3.51 -16.21 10.89
CA LEU A 143 3.86 -14.86 11.37
C LEU A 143 3.19 -14.57 12.72
N VAL A 144 1.88 -14.79 12.84
CA VAL A 144 1.17 -14.53 14.11
C VAL A 144 1.64 -15.48 15.23
N GLY A 145 1.89 -16.76 14.92
CA GLY A 145 2.44 -17.70 15.87
C GLY A 145 3.81 -17.24 16.40
N THR A 146 4.66 -16.74 15.51
CA THR A 146 5.97 -16.20 15.87
C THR A 146 5.85 -14.90 16.67
N THR A 147 4.93 -14.00 16.33
CA THR A 147 4.63 -12.80 17.13
C THR A 147 4.26 -13.16 18.56
N VAL A 148 3.37 -14.14 18.74
CA VAL A 148 2.96 -14.60 20.08
C VAL A 148 4.15 -15.22 20.82
N LEU A 149 4.88 -16.14 20.20
CA LEU A 149 6.04 -16.78 20.82
C LEU A 149 7.12 -15.78 21.25
N LEU A 150 7.46 -14.82 20.39
CA LEU A 150 8.44 -13.77 20.71
C LEU A 150 7.92 -12.84 21.81
N SER A 151 6.63 -12.49 21.82
CA SER A 151 6.03 -11.67 22.88
C SER A 151 6.08 -12.39 24.23
N LEU A 152 5.79 -13.70 24.26
CA LEU A 152 5.93 -14.51 25.47
C LEU A 152 7.39 -14.66 25.90
N ALA A 153 8.32 -14.80 24.94
CA ALA A 153 9.75 -14.85 25.24
C ALA A 153 10.25 -13.52 25.83
N VAL A 154 9.77 -12.37 25.34
CA VAL A 154 10.02 -11.04 25.94
C VAL A 154 9.50 -11.01 27.38
N ALA A 155 8.28 -11.48 27.62
CA ALA A 155 7.68 -11.50 28.96
C ALA A 155 8.43 -12.44 29.92
N TYR A 156 8.88 -13.60 29.47
CA TYR A 156 9.62 -14.56 30.30
C TYR A 156 11.05 -14.09 30.59
N THR A 157 11.78 -13.64 29.56
CA THR A 157 13.21 -13.29 29.68
C THR A 157 13.45 -11.86 30.12
N GLN A 158 12.45 -10.98 30.00
CA GLN A 158 12.58 -9.54 30.23
C GLN A 158 13.60 -8.86 29.29
N SER A 159 13.95 -9.51 28.17
CA SER A 159 14.99 -9.03 27.26
C SER A 159 14.46 -7.98 26.30
N TYR A 160 14.97 -6.75 26.43
CA TYR A 160 14.70 -5.65 25.50
C TYR A 160 15.23 -5.92 24.09
N LEU A 161 16.21 -6.82 23.94
CA LEU A 161 16.71 -7.20 22.61
C LEU A 161 15.66 -8.00 21.82
N ILE A 162 14.83 -8.82 22.49
CA ILE A 162 13.79 -9.63 21.84
C ILE A 162 12.56 -8.78 21.47
N VAL A 163 12.39 -7.59 22.08
CA VAL A 163 11.33 -6.65 21.72
C VAL A 163 11.41 -6.24 20.24
N VAL A 164 12.61 -6.06 19.71
CA VAL A 164 12.83 -5.65 18.32
C VAL A 164 12.30 -6.71 17.32
N PRO A 165 12.74 -7.98 17.35
CA PRO A 165 12.16 -9.00 16.49
C PRO A 165 10.68 -9.26 16.77
N ALA A 166 10.21 -9.17 18.03
CA ALA A 166 8.78 -9.26 18.32
C ALA A 166 7.97 -8.17 17.61
N GLY A 167 8.47 -6.92 17.62
CA GLY A 167 7.89 -5.79 16.90
C GLY A 167 7.91 -5.99 15.38
N ILE A 168 9.02 -6.46 14.80
CA ILE A 168 9.12 -6.75 13.37
C ILE A 168 8.07 -7.79 12.95
N PHE A 169 7.94 -8.89 13.69
CA PHE A 169 6.94 -9.92 13.39
C PHE A 169 5.52 -9.44 13.62
N LEU A 170 5.27 -8.59 14.62
CA LEU A 170 3.98 -7.92 14.78
C LEU A 170 3.65 -7.03 13.57
N ALA A 171 4.61 -6.25 13.08
CA ALA A 171 4.43 -5.43 11.88
C ALA A 171 4.08 -6.29 10.66
N TRP A 172 4.83 -7.37 10.41
CA TRP A 172 4.54 -8.29 9.30
C TRP A 172 3.20 -9.02 9.46
N THR A 173 2.83 -9.40 10.69
CA THR A 173 1.50 -9.94 11.01
C THR A 173 0.40 -8.93 10.70
N THR A 174 0.68 -7.64 10.92
CA THR A 174 -0.23 -6.55 10.60
C THR A 174 -0.36 -6.40 9.09
N VAL A 175 0.77 -6.29 8.36
CA VAL A 175 0.76 -6.17 6.89
C VAL A 175 0.03 -7.35 6.24
N ILE A 176 0.35 -8.59 6.60
CA ILE A 176 -0.34 -9.75 6.00
C ILE A 176 -1.82 -9.84 6.41
N GLY A 177 -2.17 -9.33 7.59
CA GLY A 177 -3.55 -9.21 8.06
C GLY A 177 -4.40 -8.35 7.13
N HIS A 178 -3.79 -7.39 6.44
CA HIS A 178 -4.48 -6.46 5.54
C HIS A 178 -5.16 -7.16 4.37
N ASN A 179 -4.49 -8.13 3.77
CA ASN A 179 -5.01 -8.97 2.69
C ASN A 179 -6.40 -9.54 3.03
N TYR A 180 -6.64 -9.94 4.28
CA TYR A 180 -7.88 -10.59 4.69
C TYR A 180 -9.07 -9.65 4.86
N PHE A 181 -8.86 -8.38 5.22
CA PHE A 181 -10.00 -7.47 5.41
C PHE A 181 -10.56 -6.93 4.10
N HIS A 182 -9.78 -6.93 3.00
CA HIS A 182 -10.27 -6.66 1.65
C HIS A 182 -11.14 -7.80 1.10
N MET A 183 -10.85 -9.03 1.53
CA MET A 183 -11.54 -10.22 1.09
C MET A 183 -12.82 -10.48 1.88
N ARG A 184 -13.54 -11.55 1.50
CA ARG A 184 -14.60 -12.12 2.32
C ARG A 184 -14.10 -12.36 3.74
N ASN A 185 -14.93 -11.99 4.72
CA ASN A 185 -14.60 -12.14 6.13
C ASN A 185 -14.00 -13.51 6.47
N THR A 186 -12.82 -13.49 7.07
CA THR A 186 -12.18 -14.64 7.72
C THR A 186 -11.67 -14.20 9.09
N PHE A 187 -11.46 -15.13 10.02
CA PHE A 187 -10.92 -14.79 11.33
C PHE A 187 -9.50 -14.19 11.26
N ARG A 188 -8.74 -14.44 10.18
CA ARG A 188 -7.38 -13.91 9.98
C ARG A 188 -7.34 -12.40 9.77
N MET A 189 -8.48 -11.75 9.52
CA MET A 189 -8.54 -10.28 9.57
C MET A 189 -8.11 -9.75 10.95
N TYR A 190 -8.37 -10.51 12.01
CA TYR A 190 -8.03 -10.10 13.38
C TYR A 190 -6.52 -10.18 13.67
N TYR A 191 -5.71 -10.74 12.78
CA TYR A 191 -4.25 -10.63 12.89
C TYR A 191 -3.81 -9.17 12.76
N PHE A 192 -4.49 -8.40 11.91
CA PHE A 192 -4.30 -6.96 11.80
C PHE A 192 -4.57 -6.26 13.14
N ASP A 193 -5.63 -6.69 13.85
CA ASP A 193 -6.08 -6.06 15.09
C ASP A 193 -5.10 -6.22 16.28
N LEU A 194 -4.14 -7.16 16.22
CA LEU A 194 -3.11 -7.32 17.26
C LEU A 194 -2.19 -6.09 17.39
N SER A 195 -2.09 -5.30 16.33
CA SER A 195 -1.30 -4.07 16.27
C SER A 195 -1.88 -2.89 17.03
N THR A 196 -3.08 -3.04 17.61
CA THR A 196 -3.99 -1.99 18.12
C THR A 196 -4.80 -1.24 17.05
N MET A 197 -4.41 -1.29 15.78
CA MET A 197 -5.21 -0.78 14.67
C MET A 197 -6.49 -1.62 14.50
N SER A 198 -7.52 -1.06 13.87
CA SER A 198 -8.82 -1.73 13.71
C SER A 198 -9.04 -2.14 12.26
N SER A 199 -9.33 -3.43 12.03
CA SER A 199 -9.67 -3.93 10.68
C SER A 199 -10.94 -3.29 10.11
N LYS A 200 -11.87 -2.85 10.96
CA LYS A 200 -13.08 -2.10 10.55
C LYS A 200 -12.71 -0.70 10.07
N ASP A 201 -11.86 -0.04 10.83
CA ASP A 201 -11.42 1.32 10.54
C ASP A 201 -10.55 1.34 9.29
N TRP A 202 -9.68 0.36 9.11
CA TRP A 202 -8.87 0.21 7.90
C TRP A 202 -9.68 -0.19 6.66
N ARG A 203 -10.80 -0.90 6.79
CA ARG A 203 -11.74 -1.04 5.65
C ARG A 203 -12.22 0.31 5.15
N ILE A 204 -12.46 1.25 6.06
CA ILE A 204 -12.94 2.58 5.69
C ILE A 204 -11.78 3.43 5.15
N THR A 205 -10.71 3.59 5.92
CA THR A 205 -9.63 4.53 5.60
C THR A 205 -8.71 4.04 4.49
N HIS A 206 -8.46 2.73 4.44
CA HIS A 206 -7.60 2.15 3.42
C HIS A 206 -8.42 1.63 2.23
N ALA A 207 -9.39 0.73 2.45
CA ALA A 207 -10.08 0.10 1.32
C ALA A 207 -11.18 0.96 0.64
N MET A 208 -11.94 1.76 1.39
CA MET A 208 -13.02 2.62 0.84
C MET A 208 -12.56 4.04 0.49
N SER A 209 -11.36 4.43 0.94
CA SER A 209 -10.79 5.76 0.73
C SER A 209 -9.52 5.67 -0.09
N HIS A 210 -8.42 5.20 0.51
CA HIS A 210 -7.11 5.21 -0.14
C HIS A 210 -7.06 4.39 -1.43
N HIS A 211 -7.61 3.18 -1.45
CA HIS A 211 -7.74 2.36 -2.67
C HIS A 211 -8.74 2.89 -3.70
N VAL A 212 -9.43 3.99 -3.42
CA VAL A 212 -10.45 4.54 -4.30
C VAL A 212 -10.02 5.89 -4.85
N TYR A 213 -9.31 6.67 -4.05
CA TYR A 213 -8.90 8.03 -4.35
C TYR A 213 -7.43 8.29 -3.95
N PRO A 214 -6.48 7.37 -4.21
CA PRO A 214 -5.12 7.46 -3.68
C PRO A 214 -4.47 8.79 -4.07
N ASN A 215 -3.78 9.41 -3.11
CA ASN A 215 -3.07 10.70 -3.28
C ASN A 215 -3.96 11.89 -3.72
N THR A 216 -5.29 11.77 -3.72
CA THR A 216 -6.20 12.88 -4.01
C THR A 216 -6.55 13.69 -2.74
N LEU A 217 -7.26 14.81 -2.87
CA LEU A 217 -7.84 15.50 -1.72
C LEU A 217 -8.82 14.64 -0.89
N TRP A 218 -9.41 13.61 -1.49
CA TRP A 218 -10.37 12.71 -0.83
C TRP A 218 -9.69 11.55 -0.10
N ASP A 219 -8.38 11.37 -0.27
CA ASP A 219 -7.63 10.32 0.39
C ASP A 219 -7.46 10.59 1.89
N TYR A 220 -8.11 9.77 2.71
CA TYR A 220 -7.94 9.75 4.15
C TYR A 220 -6.49 9.67 4.57
N GLU A 221 -5.65 8.85 3.90
CA GLU A 221 -4.24 8.74 4.26
C GLU A 221 -3.58 10.12 4.22
N ILE A 222 -3.68 10.81 3.08
CA ILE A 222 -3.12 12.14 2.87
C ILE A 222 -3.52 13.09 3.99
N TYR A 223 -4.82 13.36 4.16
CA TYR A 223 -5.22 14.41 5.10
C TYR A 223 -5.16 13.97 6.57
N SER A 224 -5.09 12.67 6.87
CA SER A 224 -4.97 12.19 8.25
C SER A 224 -3.58 12.43 8.85
N PHE A 225 -2.54 12.45 8.01
CA PHE A 225 -1.18 12.78 8.43
C PHE A 225 -0.93 14.29 8.50
N GLU A 226 -1.76 15.12 7.87
CA GLU A 226 -1.63 16.57 7.95
C GLU A 226 -2.01 17.14 9.34
N PRO A 227 -1.22 18.09 9.89
CA PRO A 227 -0.11 18.81 9.25
C PRO A 227 1.29 18.20 9.52
N PHE A 228 1.38 16.98 10.05
CA PHE A 228 2.65 16.39 10.48
C PHE A 228 3.48 15.83 9.32
N LEU A 229 2.84 15.19 8.34
CA LEU A 229 3.42 14.86 7.04
C LEU A 229 2.51 15.44 5.98
N PHE A 230 3.08 16.16 5.02
CA PHE A 230 2.33 16.89 4.00
C PHE A 230 2.87 16.50 2.62
N TRP A 231 2.17 15.63 1.92
CA TRP A 231 2.62 15.11 0.62
C TRP A 231 2.06 15.86 -0.58
N LEU A 232 0.94 16.58 -0.43
CA LEU A 232 0.41 17.38 -1.52
C LEU A 232 1.35 18.57 -1.80
N PRO A 233 1.66 18.86 -3.08
CA PRO A 233 2.35 20.09 -3.44
C PRO A 233 1.48 21.30 -3.04
N ASP A 234 2.08 22.24 -2.31
CA ASP A 234 1.42 23.46 -1.87
C ASP A 234 2.44 24.61 -1.87
N PRO A 235 2.31 25.59 -2.77
CA PRO A 235 3.21 26.74 -2.84
C PRO A 235 3.23 27.60 -1.56
N THR A 236 2.21 27.46 -0.70
CA THR A 236 2.11 28.20 0.57
C THR A 236 2.87 27.52 1.71
N LYS A 237 3.32 26.28 1.51
CA LYS A 237 4.05 25.50 2.50
C LYS A 237 5.46 26.06 2.71
N SER A 238 5.84 26.24 3.97
CA SER A 238 7.21 26.66 4.30
C SER A 238 8.18 25.49 4.15
N THR A 239 9.35 25.73 3.54
CA THR A 239 10.47 24.79 3.51
C THR A 239 10.85 24.28 4.90
N LEU A 240 10.77 25.14 5.93
CA LEU A 240 11.04 24.75 7.32
C LEU A 240 10.06 23.69 7.82
N SER A 241 8.77 23.83 7.48
CA SER A 241 7.75 22.84 7.83
C SER A 241 8.03 21.48 7.18
N GLY A 242 8.49 21.49 5.93
CA GLY A 242 8.92 20.28 5.24
C GLY A 242 10.08 19.59 5.95
N VAL A 243 11.15 20.34 6.30
CA VAL A 243 12.31 19.78 7.03
C VAL A 243 11.91 19.24 8.40
N VAL A 244 11.06 19.94 9.15
CA VAL A 244 10.53 19.45 10.43
C VAL A 244 9.75 18.15 10.24
N SER A 245 8.92 18.06 9.21
CA SER A 245 8.15 16.84 8.87
C SER A 245 9.08 15.66 8.56
N GLN A 246 10.15 15.88 7.79
CA GLN A 246 11.16 14.85 7.52
C GLN A 246 11.83 14.35 8.81
N LEU A 247 12.29 15.26 9.67
CA LEU A 247 12.95 14.90 10.94
C LEU A 247 12.00 14.23 11.94
N ALA A 248 10.72 14.62 11.93
CA ALA A 248 9.69 14.03 12.78
C ALA A 248 9.19 12.67 12.29
N SER A 249 9.42 12.31 11.01
CA SER A 249 8.86 11.10 10.39
C SER A 249 9.14 9.81 11.20
N PRO A 250 10.38 9.51 11.65
CA PRO A 250 10.64 8.32 12.47
C PRO A 250 9.82 8.26 13.78
N LEU A 251 9.61 9.42 14.41
CA LEU A 251 8.81 9.52 15.63
C LEU A 251 7.32 9.31 15.33
N ILE A 252 6.81 9.90 14.25
CA ILE A 252 5.44 9.71 13.78
C ILE A 252 5.19 8.23 13.49
N TRP A 253 6.12 7.54 12.81
CA TRP A 253 6.04 6.11 12.53
C TRP A 253 6.00 5.27 13.81
N ALA A 254 6.84 5.60 14.80
CA ALA A 254 6.87 4.88 16.07
C ALA A 254 5.58 5.06 16.90
N LEU A 255 4.93 6.23 16.81
CA LEU A 255 3.72 6.55 17.57
C LEU A 255 2.40 6.20 16.85
N GLY A 256 2.45 5.82 15.57
CA GLY A 256 1.27 5.60 14.74
C GLY A 256 0.28 4.55 15.30
N PHE A 257 0.73 3.40 15.80
CA PHE A 257 -0.19 2.43 16.43
C PHE A 257 -0.89 2.98 17.67
N TYR A 258 -0.20 3.78 18.48
CA TYR A 258 -0.81 4.44 19.64
C TYR A 258 -1.91 5.42 19.23
N GLU A 259 -1.64 6.21 18.20
CA GLU A 259 -2.58 7.15 17.62
C GLU A 259 -3.83 6.42 17.06
N GLN A 260 -3.62 5.30 16.37
CA GLN A 260 -4.68 4.44 15.86
C GLN A 260 -5.48 3.78 16.99
N ALA A 261 -4.83 3.38 18.08
CA ALA A 261 -5.51 2.85 19.27
C ALA A 261 -6.44 3.90 19.90
N ILE A 262 -5.98 5.15 20.01
CA ILE A 262 -6.81 6.26 20.51
C ILE A 262 -8.02 6.46 19.61
N LYS A 263 -7.82 6.52 18.29
CA LYS A 263 -8.91 6.67 17.31
C LYS A 263 -9.89 5.51 17.36
N ARG A 264 -9.41 4.28 17.44
CA ARG A 264 -10.23 3.07 17.57
C ARG A 264 -11.17 3.18 18.76
N TYR A 265 -10.63 3.36 19.96
CA TYR A 265 -11.44 3.34 21.17
C TYR A 265 -12.32 4.59 21.30
N TYR A 266 -11.86 5.74 20.80
CA TYR A 266 -12.72 6.91 20.61
C TYR A 266 -13.95 6.55 19.77
N SER A 267 -13.73 5.96 18.59
CA SER A 267 -14.80 5.61 17.65
C SER A 267 -15.74 4.56 18.27
N VAL A 268 -15.20 3.53 18.93
CA VAL A 268 -15.98 2.49 19.63
C VAL A 268 -16.93 3.09 20.67
N PHE A 269 -16.46 4.00 21.51
CA PHE A 269 -17.25 4.54 22.62
C PHE A 269 -18.13 5.73 22.24
N LEU A 270 -17.69 6.59 21.31
CA LEU A 270 -18.35 7.87 21.03
C LEU A 270 -19.07 7.91 19.68
N GLU A 271 -18.58 7.21 18.67
CA GLU A 271 -19.13 7.26 17.30
C GLU A 271 -20.00 6.03 16.99
N TYR A 272 -19.38 4.85 16.95
CA TYR A 272 -20.06 3.58 16.70
C TYR A 272 -20.93 3.12 17.88
N LYS A 273 -20.55 3.49 19.12
CA LYS A 273 -21.22 3.11 20.37
C LYS A 273 -21.47 1.60 20.50
N ARG A 274 -20.51 0.81 19.99
CA ARG A 274 -20.59 -0.65 19.93
C ARG A 274 -19.19 -1.22 20.05
N PHE A 275 -19.00 -2.05 21.07
CA PHE A 275 -17.80 -2.84 21.25
C PHE A 275 -17.96 -4.18 20.53
N GLU A 276 -17.02 -4.52 19.66
CA GLU A 276 -17.00 -5.78 18.90
C GLU A 276 -15.86 -6.69 19.37
N PHE A 277 -15.90 -7.97 18.99
CA PHE A 277 -14.83 -8.91 19.34
C PHE A 277 -13.43 -8.40 18.95
N ARG A 278 -13.31 -7.75 17.78
CA ARG A 278 -12.05 -7.19 17.31
C ARG A 278 -11.45 -6.19 18.29
N ASP A 279 -12.27 -5.45 19.02
CA ASP A 279 -11.83 -4.41 19.97
C ASP A 279 -11.23 -4.99 21.25
N ALA A 280 -11.41 -6.29 21.50
CA ALA A 280 -10.71 -7.01 22.55
C ALA A 280 -9.37 -7.62 22.08
N VAL A 281 -9.18 -7.81 20.76
CA VAL A 281 -8.02 -8.52 20.19
C VAL A 281 -6.67 -7.88 20.55
N PRO A 282 -6.49 -6.54 20.56
CA PRO A 282 -5.22 -5.92 20.95
C PRO A 282 -4.72 -6.35 22.34
N PHE A 283 -5.64 -6.70 23.25
CA PHE A 283 -5.32 -7.09 24.62
C PHE A 283 -4.95 -8.57 24.78
N PHE A 284 -5.02 -9.37 23.71
CA PHE A 284 -4.60 -10.78 23.76
C PHE A 284 -3.12 -10.94 24.13
N LEU A 285 -2.23 -10.16 23.50
CA LEU A 285 -0.79 -10.21 23.79
C LEU A 285 -0.46 -9.84 25.24
N PRO A 286 -0.84 -8.66 25.77
CA PRO A 286 -0.49 -8.31 27.15
C PRO A 286 -1.14 -9.23 28.18
N MET A 287 -2.33 -9.77 27.91
CA MET A 287 -2.99 -10.76 28.77
C MET A 287 -2.21 -12.07 28.83
N SER A 288 -1.78 -12.59 27.68
CA SER A 288 -0.95 -13.82 27.63
C SER A 288 0.44 -13.61 28.24
N MET A 289 1.08 -12.46 27.97
CA MET A 289 2.37 -12.08 28.55
C MET A 289 2.32 -11.96 30.08
N SER A 290 1.18 -11.54 30.63
CA SER A 290 0.99 -11.42 32.10
C SER A 290 1.08 -12.75 32.83
N LEU A 291 0.95 -13.89 32.12
CA LEU A 291 1.15 -15.22 32.70
C LEU A 291 2.63 -15.58 32.92
N PHE A 292 3.55 -14.88 32.25
CA PHE A 292 4.99 -15.17 32.26
C PHE A 292 5.83 -14.02 32.83
N ALA A 293 5.32 -12.79 32.81
CA ALA A 293 6.00 -11.65 33.36
C ALA A 293 5.97 -11.63 34.90
N PRO A 294 6.97 -11.02 35.59
CA PRO A 294 6.97 -10.86 37.04
C PRO A 294 5.76 -10.11 37.61
N SER A 295 5.12 -9.26 36.80
CA SER A 295 3.86 -8.59 37.16
C SER A 295 3.10 -8.14 35.90
N VAL A 296 1.80 -7.85 36.07
CA VAL A 296 0.95 -7.30 34.99
C VAL A 296 1.51 -5.97 34.46
N LEU A 297 2.02 -5.09 35.34
CA LEU A 297 2.60 -3.82 34.92
C LEU A 297 3.83 -4.02 34.01
N VAL A 298 4.64 -5.02 34.31
CA VAL A 298 5.80 -5.38 33.49
C VAL A 298 5.38 -5.93 32.14
N ALA A 299 4.37 -6.81 32.10
CA ALA A 299 3.82 -7.31 30.84
C ALA A 299 3.29 -6.18 29.96
N VAL A 300 2.51 -5.26 30.54
CA VAL A 300 1.97 -4.09 29.82
C VAL A 300 3.10 -3.20 29.31
N LYS A 301 4.11 -2.87 30.14
CA LYS A 301 5.28 -2.08 29.71
C LYS A 301 5.97 -2.71 28.50
N LEU A 302 6.26 -4.01 28.56
CA LEU A 302 6.94 -4.72 27.47
C LEU A 302 6.08 -4.81 26.22
N TRP A 303 4.78 -5.05 26.36
CA TRP A 303 3.84 -5.04 25.26
C TRP A 303 3.82 -3.67 24.56
N LEU A 304 3.77 -2.56 25.30
CA LEU A 304 3.84 -1.22 24.72
C LEU A 304 5.16 -1.00 23.96
N LEU A 305 6.28 -1.53 24.43
CA LEU A 305 7.54 -1.47 23.68
C LEU A 305 7.50 -2.32 22.39
N ILE A 306 6.81 -3.46 22.39
CA ILE A 306 6.57 -4.25 21.17
C ILE A 306 5.67 -3.46 20.20
N ILE A 307 4.61 -2.81 20.69
CA ILE A 307 3.75 -1.91 19.89
C ILE A 307 4.57 -0.78 19.28
N LEU A 308 5.47 -0.15 20.04
CA LEU A 308 6.34 0.93 19.55
C LEU A 308 7.26 0.44 18.41
N ALA A 309 7.93 -0.69 18.62
CA ALA A 309 8.81 -1.28 17.60
C ALA A 309 8.04 -1.73 16.36
N GLY A 310 6.88 -2.37 16.55
CA GLY A 310 6.01 -2.80 15.45
C GLY A 310 5.43 -1.63 14.67
N SER A 311 5.03 -0.56 15.35
CA SER A 311 4.54 0.67 14.72
C SER A 311 5.61 1.27 13.82
N PHE A 312 6.83 1.43 14.34
CA PHE A 312 7.93 1.96 13.54
C PHE A 312 8.15 1.17 12.26
N VAL A 313 8.21 -0.16 12.34
CA VAL A 313 8.42 -1.03 11.18
C VAL A 313 7.24 -0.97 10.21
N PHE A 314 6.01 -1.06 10.71
CA PHE A 314 4.80 -1.03 9.88
C PHE A 314 4.68 0.28 9.09
N PHE A 315 4.79 1.43 9.77
CA PHE A 315 4.67 2.72 9.09
C PHE A 315 5.87 3.00 8.20
N MET A 316 7.08 2.60 8.58
CA MET A 316 8.24 2.69 7.67
C MET A 316 7.99 1.91 6.39
N ILE A 317 7.41 0.71 6.47
CA ILE A 317 7.01 -0.08 5.28
C ILE A 317 5.90 0.63 4.50
N GLY A 318 4.82 1.05 5.16
CA GLY A 318 3.62 1.60 4.52
C GLY A 318 3.84 2.96 3.85
N VAL A 319 4.42 3.93 4.57
CA VAL A 319 4.63 5.29 4.01
C VAL A 319 5.74 5.34 2.98
N ASN A 320 6.66 4.37 2.99
CA ASN A 320 7.67 4.20 1.96
C ASN A 320 7.32 3.04 1.02
N ALA A 321 6.05 2.63 1.00
CA ALA A 321 5.53 1.80 -0.07
C ALA A 321 5.46 2.65 -1.34
N ALA A 322 4.62 2.25 -2.28
CA ALA A 322 4.73 2.75 -3.64
C ALA A 322 3.87 3.97 -3.96
N HIS A 323 3.59 4.86 -2.99
CA HIS A 323 2.71 6.04 -3.18
C HIS A 323 3.42 7.39 -3.21
N HIS A 324 4.46 7.57 -2.39
CA HIS A 324 5.00 8.90 -2.11
C HIS A 324 6.35 9.08 -2.78
N HIS A 325 6.36 9.68 -3.97
CA HIS A 325 7.56 10.04 -4.72
C HIS A 325 7.23 11.25 -5.61
N PRO A 326 8.18 12.15 -5.89
CA PRO A 326 7.99 13.29 -6.81
C PRO A 326 7.67 12.93 -8.27
N ASP A 327 7.64 11.64 -8.60
CA ASP A 327 7.30 11.12 -9.93
C ASP A 327 6.05 10.23 -9.86
N ILE A 328 5.30 10.31 -8.75
CA ILE A 328 4.02 9.66 -8.51
C ILE A 328 3.02 10.76 -8.22
N PHE A 329 1.85 10.67 -8.84
CA PHE A 329 0.85 11.72 -8.80
C PHE A 329 0.38 12.02 -7.38
N HIS A 330 0.32 13.31 -7.03
CA HIS A 330 -0.40 13.84 -5.88
C HIS A 330 -1.30 15.00 -6.31
N ASP A 331 -2.46 15.15 -5.68
CA ASP A 331 -3.37 16.26 -5.98
C ASP A 331 -2.66 17.62 -5.83
N GLY A 332 -2.79 18.46 -6.86
CA GLY A 332 -1.98 19.67 -7.04
C GLY A 332 -0.94 19.54 -8.16
N ASP A 333 -0.52 18.32 -8.53
CA ASP A 333 0.28 18.05 -9.73
C ASP A 333 -0.54 18.22 -11.02
N ILE A 334 0.15 18.25 -12.16
CA ILE A 334 -0.51 18.14 -13.47
C ILE A 334 -1.18 16.76 -13.56
N TYR A 335 -2.49 16.78 -13.81
CA TYR A 335 -3.32 15.59 -13.94
C TYR A 335 -3.49 15.19 -15.42
N ARG A 336 -4.01 13.98 -15.66
CA ARG A 336 -4.38 13.49 -16.99
C ARG A 336 -5.85 13.76 -17.29
N ASP A 337 -6.16 14.09 -18.54
CA ASP A 337 -7.54 14.28 -19.01
C ASP A 337 -8.35 12.96 -19.14
N ASP A 338 -7.75 11.83 -18.80
CA ASP A 338 -8.39 10.50 -18.82
C ASP A 338 -8.76 10.07 -17.40
N PHE A 339 -10.07 10.05 -17.11
CA PHE A 339 -10.61 9.70 -15.81
C PHE A 339 -10.98 8.22 -15.67
N ASP A 340 -10.41 7.31 -16.48
CA ASP A 340 -10.51 5.86 -16.20
C ASP A 340 -9.92 5.58 -14.82
N TRP A 341 -10.72 4.97 -13.94
CA TRP A 341 -10.32 4.71 -12.55
C TRP A 341 -9.00 3.95 -12.44
N GLY A 342 -8.79 2.91 -13.26
CA GLY A 342 -7.58 2.10 -13.17
C GLY A 342 -6.33 2.81 -13.64
N ILE A 343 -6.48 3.82 -14.52
CA ILE A 343 -5.38 4.70 -14.90
C ILE A 343 -5.00 5.63 -13.73
N LEU A 344 -6.00 6.25 -13.10
CA LEU A 344 -5.76 7.15 -11.96
C LEU A 344 -5.08 6.42 -10.79
N GLU A 345 -5.48 5.16 -10.52
CA GLU A 345 -4.79 4.31 -9.54
C GLU A 345 -3.30 4.13 -9.91
N LEU A 346 -3.00 3.85 -11.17
CA LEU A 346 -1.62 3.62 -11.64
C LEU A 346 -0.77 4.90 -11.72
N ASP A 347 -1.39 6.08 -11.78
CA ASP A 347 -0.65 7.33 -11.66
C ASP A 347 -0.16 7.56 -10.22
N ALA A 348 -0.91 7.07 -9.23
CA ALA A 348 -0.65 7.22 -7.79
C ALA A 348 0.13 6.06 -7.14
N VAL A 349 0.48 5.01 -7.89
CA VAL A 349 1.23 3.85 -7.38
C VAL A 349 2.35 3.36 -8.29
N ARG A 350 3.36 2.70 -7.74
CA ARG A 350 4.41 2.00 -8.53
C ARG A 350 4.56 0.53 -8.13
N GLU A 351 5.06 -0.27 -9.05
CA GLU A 351 5.54 -1.62 -8.73
C GLU A 351 7.00 -1.54 -8.24
N ARG A 352 7.49 -2.58 -7.55
CA ARG A 352 8.82 -2.55 -6.91
C ARG A 352 9.73 -3.70 -7.32
N THR A 353 11.00 -3.38 -7.58
CA THR A 353 12.03 -4.41 -7.78
C THR A 353 12.31 -5.15 -6.47
N VAL A 354 12.65 -6.45 -6.55
CA VAL A 354 12.94 -7.34 -5.41
C VAL A 354 11.71 -7.70 -4.57
N ILE A 355 10.91 -6.72 -4.16
CA ILE A 355 9.72 -6.97 -3.32
C ILE A 355 8.70 -7.82 -4.07
N ASP A 356 8.40 -7.46 -5.33
CA ASP A 356 7.38 -8.14 -6.13
C ASP A 356 7.80 -9.54 -6.60
N ASP A 357 9.07 -9.89 -6.47
CA ASP A 357 9.63 -11.15 -6.96
C ASP A 357 9.54 -12.29 -5.91
N SER A 358 8.99 -12.01 -4.72
CA SER A 358 8.89 -12.96 -3.61
C SER A 358 7.54 -12.87 -2.91
N ASP A 359 6.79 -13.97 -2.87
CA ASP A 359 5.51 -14.05 -2.16
C ASP A 359 5.62 -13.62 -0.68
N PHE A 360 6.73 -13.95 -0.02
CA PHE A 360 6.93 -13.53 1.37
C PHE A 360 7.10 -12.02 1.49
N LEU A 361 7.91 -11.39 0.62
CA LEU A 361 8.11 -9.94 0.63
C LEU A 361 6.84 -9.21 0.20
N VAL A 362 6.13 -9.71 -0.80
CA VAL A 362 4.81 -9.21 -1.21
C VAL A 362 3.85 -9.15 -0.01
N LEU A 363 3.72 -10.25 0.73
CA LEU A 363 2.80 -10.37 1.86
C LEU A 363 3.23 -9.61 3.12
N THR A 364 4.49 -9.18 3.21
CA THR A 364 5.05 -8.51 4.40
C THR A 364 5.43 -7.05 4.16
N ASN A 365 5.42 -6.60 2.89
CA ASN A 365 5.82 -5.25 2.50
C ASN A 365 4.85 -4.56 1.53
N PHE A 366 3.62 -5.06 1.33
CA PHE A 366 2.63 -4.53 0.35
C PHE A 366 3.09 -4.62 -1.11
N GLY A 367 3.73 -5.73 -1.53
CA GLY A 367 4.21 -5.90 -2.91
C GLY A 367 3.08 -6.12 -3.92
N LEU A 368 3.43 -6.13 -5.21
CA LEU A 368 2.46 -6.17 -6.32
C LEU A 368 1.43 -5.04 -6.19
N HIS A 369 1.91 -3.86 -5.86
CA HIS A 369 1.12 -2.79 -5.26
C HIS A 369 0.10 -2.23 -6.25
N GLY A 370 0.50 -2.01 -7.50
CA GLY A 370 -0.41 -1.56 -8.56
C GLY A 370 -1.47 -2.61 -8.89
N LEU A 371 -1.06 -3.88 -9.01
CA LEU A 371 -1.99 -4.99 -9.16
C LEU A 371 -2.97 -5.11 -7.98
N HIS A 372 -2.50 -4.90 -6.76
CA HIS A 372 -3.32 -4.93 -5.56
C HIS A 372 -4.34 -3.80 -5.55
N HIS A 373 -3.96 -2.57 -5.96
CA HIS A 373 -4.90 -1.47 -6.13
C HIS A 373 -6.01 -1.80 -7.13
N LEU A 374 -5.65 -2.41 -8.27
CA LEU A 374 -6.63 -2.76 -9.30
C LEU A 374 -7.48 -4.00 -8.93
N LEU A 375 -6.97 -4.90 -8.10
CA LEU A 375 -7.64 -6.16 -7.71
C LEU A 375 -7.57 -6.36 -6.18
N PRO A 376 -8.15 -5.45 -5.37
CA PRO A 376 -7.91 -5.44 -3.92
C PRO A 376 -8.46 -6.67 -3.21
N THR A 377 -9.46 -7.32 -3.79
CA THR A 377 -10.10 -8.52 -3.24
C THR A 377 -9.42 -9.84 -3.63
N VAL A 378 -8.38 -9.78 -4.48
CA VAL A 378 -7.62 -10.96 -4.90
C VAL A 378 -6.43 -11.13 -3.96
N ASP A 379 -6.27 -12.36 -3.45
CA ASP A 379 -5.14 -12.71 -2.59
C ASP A 379 -3.81 -12.41 -3.29
N HIS A 380 -2.86 -11.85 -2.55
CA HIS A 380 -1.56 -11.46 -3.10
C HIS A 380 -0.81 -12.59 -3.80
N CYS A 381 -0.94 -13.86 -3.37
CA CYS A 381 -0.31 -14.98 -4.06
C CYS A 381 -0.97 -15.37 -5.39
N TYR A 382 -2.14 -14.79 -5.71
CA TYR A 382 -2.80 -14.96 -7.02
C TYR A 382 -2.54 -13.78 -7.97
N LEU A 383 -2.14 -12.60 -7.46
CA LEU A 383 -1.82 -11.44 -8.29
C LEU A 383 -0.75 -11.72 -9.36
N PRO A 384 0.30 -12.52 -9.14
CA PRO A 384 1.28 -12.85 -10.18
C PRO A 384 0.66 -13.47 -11.44
N LEU A 385 -0.46 -14.19 -11.31
CA LEU A 385 -1.17 -14.78 -12.45
C LEU A 385 -1.69 -13.70 -13.41
N CYS A 386 -1.98 -12.51 -12.89
CA CYS A 386 -2.51 -11.38 -13.63
C CYS A 386 -1.43 -10.52 -14.30
N GLU A 387 -0.13 -10.71 -14.03
CA GLU A 387 0.93 -9.84 -14.55
C GLU A 387 0.93 -9.75 -16.08
N LYS A 388 0.72 -10.87 -16.77
CA LYS A 388 0.69 -10.89 -18.24
C LYS A 388 -0.48 -10.06 -18.77
N ALA A 389 -1.65 -10.18 -18.13
CA ALA A 389 -2.84 -9.39 -18.46
C ALA A 389 -2.60 -7.89 -18.19
N PHE A 390 -1.97 -7.58 -17.06
CA PHE A 390 -1.60 -6.23 -16.66
C PHE A 390 -0.66 -5.58 -17.66
N LYS A 391 0.53 -6.15 -17.89
CA LYS A 391 1.55 -5.64 -18.82
C LYS A 391 1.02 -5.46 -20.23
N LYS A 392 0.17 -6.39 -20.70
CA LYS A 392 -0.49 -6.27 -22.01
C LYS A 392 -1.44 -5.07 -22.06
N THR A 393 -2.26 -4.88 -21.03
CA THR A 393 -3.22 -3.77 -20.96
C THR A 393 -2.50 -2.44 -20.82
N CYS A 394 -1.48 -2.36 -19.96
CA CYS A 394 -0.63 -1.17 -19.85
C CYS A 394 -0.02 -0.80 -21.20
N LYS A 395 0.55 -1.76 -21.94
CA LYS A 395 1.10 -1.49 -23.28
C LYS A 395 0.06 -0.93 -24.27
N GLU A 396 -1.17 -1.44 -24.26
CA GLU A 396 -2.23 -1.01 -25.19
C GLU A 396 -2.75 0.39 -24.89
N PHE A 397 -2.84 0.76 -23.61
CA PHE A 397 -3.25 2.10 -23.18
C PHE A 397 -2.06 3.04 -22.98
N GLY A 398 -0.88 2.58 -23.39
CA GLY A 398 0.36 3.31 -23.27
C GLY A 398 0.72 3.68 -21.84
N ILE A 399 0.42 2.86 -20.83
CA ILE A 399 0.74 3.03 -19.40
C ILE A 399 2.09 2.42 -19.04
N SER A 400 2.89 3.12 -18.21
CA SER A 400 4.22 2.66 -17.81
C SER A 400 4.11 1.52 -16.81
N THR A 401 4.99 0.54 -16.93
CA THR A 401 5.17 -0.54 -15.95
C THR A 401 6.55 -0.47 -15.30
N GLU A 402 7.15 0.72 -15.30
CA GLU A 402 8.42 0.97 -14.63
C GLU A 402 8.31 0.66 -13.14
N LYS A 403 9.32 -0.05 -12.62
CA LYS A 403 9.42 -0.41 -11.22
C LYS A 403 10.45 0.46 -10.54
N PHE A 404 10.20 0.85 -9.30
CA PHE A 404 11.18 1.55 -8.48
C PHE A 404 11.83 0.58 -7.49
N SER A 405 13.07 0.83 -7.12
CA SER A 405 13.67 0.17 -5.95
C SER A 405 13.08 0.72 -4.66
N GLN A 406 13.12 -0.07 -3.60
CA GLN A 406 12.70 0.38 -2.27
C GLN A 406 13.48 1.62 -1.81
N TRP A 407 14.75 1.73 -2.18
CA TRP A 407 15.59 2.87 -1.79
C TRP A 407 15.25 4.16 -2.55
N GLU A 408 14.84 4.05 -3.81
CA GLU A 408 14.32 5.18 -4.58
C GLU A 408 13.02 5.71 -3.96
N LEU A 409 12.11 4.82 -3.55
CA LEU A 409 10.87 5.21 -2.88
C LEU A 409 11.11 5.86 -1.52
N VAL A 410 12.00 5.30 -0.69
CA VAL A 410 12.35 5.95 0.60
C VAL A 410 12.90 7.35 0.36
N LYS A 411 13.84 7.53 -0.58
CA LYS A 411 14.36 8.86 -0.92
C LYS A 411 13.28 9.78 -1.49
N GLY A 412 12.42 9.23 -2.35
CA GLY A 412 11.29 9.93 -2.96
C GLY A 412 10.32 10.46 -1.92
N GLN A 413 9.95 9.63 -0.95
CA GLN A 413 9.03 9.98 0.13
C GLN A 413 9.51 11.23 0.88
N PHE A 414 10.79 11.26 1.27
CA PHE A 414 11.35 12.44 1.92
C PHE A 414 11.43 13.65 0.98
N LYS A 415 11.76 13.46 -0.30
CA LYS A 415 11.72 14.57 -1.29
C LYS A 415 10.30 15.13 -1.46
N GLN A 416 9.29 14.26 -1.49
CA GLN A 416 7.90 14.66 -1.64
C GLN A 416 7.44 15.54 -0.47
N ILE A 417 7.85 15.23 0.76
CA ILE A 417 7.55 16.05 1.94
C ILE A 417 8.08 17.50 1.82
N VAL A 418 9.10 17.78 1.01
CA VAL A 418 9.62 19.14 0.81
C VAL A 418 9.23 19.73 -0.54
N GLN A 419 8.45 19.00 -1.34
CA GLN A 419 7.94 19.48 -2.61
C GLN A 419 6.94 20.63 -2.38
N LEU A 420 7.19 21.76 -3.04
CA LEU A 420 6.35 22.97 -2.99
C LEU A 420 5.59 23.17 -4.29
N GLU A 421 6.28 22.96 -5.41
CA GLU A 421 5.75 23.18 -6.74
C GLU A 421 5.08 21.92 -7.28
N PRO A 422 3.95 22.05 -8.00
CA PRO A 422 3.39 20.98 -8.80
C PRO A 422 4.42 20.33 -9.72
N GLN A 423 4.35 19.02 -9.89
CA GLN A 423 5.11 18.34 -10.92
C GLN A 423 4.62 18.79 -12.30
N SER A 424 5.54 19.31 -13.12
CA SER A 424 5.24 19.86 -14.45
C SER A 424 5.22 18.84 -15.58
N LYS A 425 5.34 17.53 -15.28
CA LYS A 425 5.40 16.47 -16.28
C LYS A 425 4.05 15.76 -16.41
N PRO A 426 3.23 16.09 -17.42
CA PRO A 426 2.27 15.12 -17.96
C PRO A 426 2.98 13.97 -18.71
N GLU A 427 4.31 14.06 -18.90
CA GLU A 427 5.15 13.06 -19.55
C GLU A 427 5.59 11.96 -18.59
N LEU A 428 4.70 11.00 -18.31
CA LEU A 428 5.16 9.64 -18.07
C LEU A 428 5.09 8.77 -19.34
N LEU A 429 4.45 9.22 -20.42
CA LEU A 429 4.12 8.36 -21.57
C LEU A 429 4.15 9.05 -22.93
N SER A 430 5.25 9.73 -23.26
CA SER A 430 5.75 9.80 -24.64
C SER A 430 7.25 10.07 -24.62
N LYS A 431 8.04 9.21 -25.27
CA LYS A 431 9.48 9.39 -25.38
C LYS A 431 9.81 10.71 -26.09
N GLU A 432 10.58 11.59 -25.44
CA GLU A 432 11.85 12.16 -25.92
C GLU A 432 12.27 13.38 -25.07
N LYS A 433 13.17 13.19 -24.08
CA LYS A 433 14.49 13.87 -23.99
C LYS A 433 15.16 13.69 -22.64
N PHE A 434 16.47 13.47 -22.72
CA PHE A 434 17.43 13.34 -21.63
C PHE A 434 17.88 14.71 -21.09
N GLN A 435 18.29 14.71 -19.81
CA GLN A 435 19.31 15.56 -19.17
C GLN A 435 19.03 17.06 -18.93
N LYS A 436 18.75 17.41 -17.67
CA LYS A 436 19.58 18.27 -16.77
C LYS A 436 18.73 18.89 -15.66
N SER A 437 18.99 18.52 -14.41
CA SER A 437 19.07 19.46 -13.27
C SER A 437 19.49 18.72 -12.01
N ALA A 438 20.80 18.58 -11.79
CA ALA A 438 21.32 18.48 -10.44
C ALA A 438 21.49 19.91 -9.93
N CYS A 439 20.59 20.37 -9.08
CA CYS A 439 20.79 21.60 -8.31
C CYS A 439 20.90 21.24 -6.83
N ASN A 440 22.01 21.69 -6.25
CA ASN A 440 22.43 21.50 -4.88
C ASN A 440 21.40 22.04 -3.89
N LEU A 441 20.90 21.17 -3.00
CA LEU A 441 20.42 21.57 -1.68
C LEU A 441 21.28 20.85 -0.62
N PRO A 442 21.60 21.50 0.51
CA PRO A 442 22.45 20.91 1.53
C PRO A 442 21.69 19.75 2.20
N PHE A 443 22.05 18.53 1.83
CA PHE A 443 21.70 17.33 2.58
C PHE A 443 22.43 17.37 3.92
N ILE A 444 21.69 17.51 5.01
CA ILE A 444 22.19 17.12 6.33
C ILE A 444 22.06 15.59 6.39
N CYS A 445 23.12 14.89 5.99
CA CYS A 445 23.28 13.47 6.28
C CYS A 445 23.43 13.30 7.79
N ILE A 446 22.35 12.95 8.50
CA ILE A 446 22.46 12.40 9.84
C ILE A 446 22.70 10.90 9.67
N SER A 447 23.97 10.51 9.62
CA SER A 447 24.39 9.12 9.83
C SER A 447 24.28 8.79 11.32
N LEU A 448 23.09 8.42 11.77
CA LEU A 448 22.89 7.74 13.05
C LEU A 448 22.20 6.42 12.75
N PHE A 449 23.01 5.39 12.49
CA PHE A 449 22.81 3.96 12.78
C PHE A 449 23.83 3.18 11.97
N GLY A 450 25.05 3.11 12.49
CA GLY A 450 26.14 2.39 11.87
C GLY A 450 27.35 2.42 12.79
N ASN A 451 27.32 1.57 13.81
CA ASN A 451 28.46 0.98 14.54
C ASN A 451 28.11 0.80 16.02
N LEU A 452 27.74 -0.42 16.41
CA LEU A 452 28.00 -0.98 17.75
C LEU A 452 27.64 -2.47 17.82
N ILE A 453 28.28 -3.31 17.00
CA ILE A 453 28.52 -4.72 17.34
C ILE A 453 29.91 -5.11 16.79
N SER A 454 30.95 -4.89 17.60
CA SER A 454 32.17 -5.69 17.52
C SER A 454 32.12 -6.69 18.68
N TRP A 455 31.73 -7.93 18.38
CA TRP A 455 32.08 -9.07 19.21
C TRP A 455 32.85 -10.05 18.34
N GLN A 456 33.95 -10.54 18.90
CA GLN A 456 35.01 -11.25 18.24
C GLN A 456 34.54 -12.55 17.57
N GLY A 457 35.07 -12.80 16.38
CA GLY A 457 35.23 -14.14 15.82
C GLY A 457 34.11 -14.61 14.90
N PHE A 458 34.13 -14.17 13.64
CA PHE A 458 34.07 -15.04 12.44
C PHE A 458 34.15 -14.15 11.18
N THR A 459 35.23 -14.28 10.43
CA THR A 459 35.45 -13.55 9.17
C THR A 459 34.84 -14.34 8.02
N ILE A 460 33.82 -13.80 7.35
CA ILE A 460 33.45 -14.22 5.99
C ILE A 460 33.61 -12.97 5.11
N GLY A 461 34.57 -13.03 4.18
CA GLY A 461 34.93 -11.92 3.31
C GLY A 461 33.82 -11.61 2.32
N LEU A 462 33.33 -10.37 2.36
CA LEU A 462 32.59 -9.74 1.27
C LEU A 462 33.58 -8.90 0.48
N GLN A 463 33.95 -9.41 -0.69
CA GLN A 463 34.74 -8.69 -1.69
C GLN A 463 33.82 -7.63 -2.32
N VAL A 464 33.97 -6.38 -1.89
CA VAL A 464 33.32 -5.21 -2.48
C VAL A 464 34.15 -4.77 -3.68
N GLU A 465 33.73 -5.11 -4.89
CA GLU A 465 34.25 -4.48 -6.11
C GLU A 465 33.67 -3.06 -6.23
N ALA A 466 34.49 -2.08 -5.85
CA ALA A 466 34.23 -0.68 -6.09
C ALA A 466 34.40 -0.35 -7.58
N TRP A 467 33.29 -0.04 -8.26
CA TRP A 467 33.34 0.60 -9.57
C TRP A 467 33.78 2.06 -9.39
N ARG A 468 35.04 2.34 -9.75
CA ARG A 468 35.54 3.71 -9.95
C ARG A 468 35.13 4.18 -11.34
N GLU A 469 34.36 5.26 -11.40
CA GLU A 469 34.19 6.07 -12.59
C GLU A 469 35.55 6.67 -12.99
N CYS A 470 36.11 6.20 -14.11
CA CYS A 470 37.19 6.91 -14.79
C CYS A 470 36.57 7.63 -16.00
N GLY A 471 36.31 8.93 -15.82
CA GLY A 471 36.15 9.84 -16.94
C GLY A 471 37.49 10.04 -17.64
N THR A 472 37.58 9.62 -18.90
CA THR A 472 38.64 10.06 -19.81
C THR A 472 37.96 10.68 -21.02
N ILE A 473 38.01 12.00 -21.07
CA ILE A 473 37.71 12.81 -22.25
C ILE A 473 38.81 12.52 -23.27
N GLN A 474 38.44 12.03 -24.46
CA GLN A 474 39.33 12.03 -25.61
C GLN A 474 38.64 12.72 -26.78
N LEU A 475 39.08 13.95 -27.04
CA LEU A 475 38.83 14.69 -28.27
C LEU A 475 39.58 14.00 -29.42
N GLY A 476 38.87 13.64 -30.47
CA GLY A 476 39.43 13.11 -31.72
C GLY A 476 38.62 13.61 -32.91
N LEU A 477 39.23 14.52 -33.67
CA LEU A 477 38.73 15.11 -34.91
C LEU A 477 38.89 14.15 -36.11
N GLU A 478 37.95 14.28 -37.05
CA GLU A 478 37.98 13.93 -38.49
C GLU A 478 38.13 12.46 -38.96
N ARG A 479 37.10 11.94 -39.65
CA ARG A 479 36.97 11.96 -41.12
C ARG A 479 35.68 11.29 -41.60
N ARG A 480 35.07 11.89 -42.62
CA ARG A 480 33.95 11.32 -43.41
C ARG A 480 34.42 10.13 -44.25
N SER A 481 33.60 9.09 -44.37
CA SER A 481 33.32 8.43 -45.65
C SER A 481 32.06 7.57 -45.56
N VAL A 482 31.24 7.73 -46.60
CA VAL A 482 30.01 7.02 -46.97
C VAL A 482 30.36 5.60 -47.41
N TRP A 483 29.54 4.58 -47.10
CA TRP A 483 29.12 3.52 -48.04
C TRP A 483 27.94 2.71 -47.47
N LEU A 484 27.08 2.28 -48.40
CA LEU A 484 25.79 1.63 -48.28
C LEU A 484 25.87 0.09 -48.13
N GLU A 485 24.75 -0.47 -47.65
CA GLU A 485 24.14 -1.78 -47.98
C GLU A 485 24.51 -3.08 -47.23
N ASN A 486 23.42 -3.65 -46.67
CA ASN A 486 23.00 -5.06 -46.63
C ASN A 486 23.87 -6.11 -45.93
N PHE A 487 23.41 -6.57 -44.76
CA PHE A 487 23.45 -8.00 -44.41
C PHE A 487 22.25 -8.39 -43.50
N ARG A 488 21.42 -9.33 -43.97
CA ARG A 488 20.61 -10.22 -43.12
C ARG A 488 21.49 -11.37 -42.62
N LYS A 489 21.08 -11.96 -41.48
CA LYS A 489 21.42 -13.24 -40.82
C LYS A 489 21.87 -12.95 -39.39
N ASP A 490 21.68 -13.78 -38.38
CA ASP A 490 20.79 -14.90 -38.07
C ASP A 490 20.87 -15.03 -36.54
N GLN A 491 19.95 -15.82 -35.99
CA GLN A 491 19.83 -16.28 -34.61
C GLN A 491 21.13 -16.42 -33.79
N CYS A 492 21.11 -15.93 -32.55
CA CYS A 492 21.97 -16.43 -31.47
C CYS A 492 21.11 -16.93 -30.30
N TYR A 493 21.02 -18.25 -30.19
CA TYR A 493 20.62 -18.96 -28.98
C TYR A 493 21.86 -19.05 -28.06
N TYR A 494 21.74 -18.63 -26.80
CA TYR A 494 22.71 -18.99 -25.76
C TYR A 494 22.15 -20.15 -24.94
N TYR A 495 22.75 -21.33 -25.14
CA TYR A 495 22.65 -22.48 -24.23
C TYR A 495 23.60 -22.26 -23.05
N TYR A 496 23.09 -22.34 -21.83
CA TYR A 496 23.92 -22.52 -20.63
C TYR A 496 23.97 -24.01 -20.27
N TYR A 497 25.16 -24.59 -20.31
CA TYR A 497 25.48 -25.90 -19.75
C TYR A 497 25.62 -25.77 -18.22
N PHE A 498 24.88 -26.59 -17.47
CA PHE A 498 25.09 -26.83 -16.04
C PHE A 498 26.03 -28.03 -15.86
N HIS A 499 27.14 -27.84 -15.15
CA HIS A 499 27.93 -28.95 -14.59
C HIS A 499 27.52 -29.17 -13.14
N LEU A 500 26.99 -30.36 -12.86
CA LEU A 500 26.72 -30.91 -11.53
C LEU A 500 28.03 -31.46 -10.94
N GLY A 501 28.39 -30.96 -9.75
CA GLY A 501 29.46 -31.52 -8.91
C GLY A 501 28.87 -32.08 -7.61
N SER A 502 28.73 -33.39 -7.56
CA SER A 502 28.32 -34.20 -6.41
C SER A 502 29.50 -34.48 -5.47
N PHE A 503 29.29 -34.35 -4.16
CA PHE A 503 30.22 -34.84 -3.13
C PHE A 503 29.66 -36.14 -2.51
N THR A 504 30.40 -37.24 -2.64
CA THR A 504 30.20 -38.50 -1.92
C THR A 504 31.27 -38.66 -0.85
N ALA A 505 30.83 -39.14 0.32
CA ALA A 505 31.63 -39.46 1.48
C ALA A 505 32.54 -40.68 1.25
N VAL A 506 33.71 -40.69 1.89
CA VAL A 506 34.56 -41.88 2.03
C VAL A 506 34.96 -42.02 3.50
N GLY A 507 34.58 -43.16 4.07
CA GLY A 507 35.07 -43.69 5.35
C GLY A 507 36.02 -44.87 5.12
N HIS A 508 36.87 -45.11 6.12
CA HIS A 508 38.09 -45.91 6.14
C HIS A 508 38.04 -47.39 5.76
N GLY A 509 39.20 -47.90 5.30
CA GLY A 509 39.63 -49.29 5.43
C GLY A 509 41.16 -49.40 5.35
N SER A 510 41.78 -49.99 6.37
CA SER A 510 43.18 -50.45 6.40
C SER A 510 43.22 -51.97 6.11
N PRO A 511 44.42 -52.56 5.88
CA PRO A 511 44.81 -53.27 4.66
C PRO A 511 44.09 -54.57 4.34
#